data_AF-A0A1V2QIA2-F1
#
_entry.id   AF-A0A1V2QIA2-F1
#
_cell.length_a   1.000
_cell.length_b   1.000
_cell.length_c   1.000
_cell.angle_alpha   90.00
_cell.angle_beta   90.00
_cell.angle_gamma   90.00
#
_symmetry.space_group_name_H-M   'P 1'
#
loop_
_entity.id
_entity.type
_entity.pdbx_description
1 polymer ?
#
loop_
_entity_poly.entity_id
_entity_poly.type
_entity_poly.pdbx_seq_one_letter_code
_entity_poly.pdbx_strand_id
1 'polypeptide(L)' 'MGPVPTVNLDTGDVAELAELLQFLHDWLAADAARLDTWLGGFVENRAYDSVALRADLTRFVFLLGGSDGEVLFGHASE' A
#
# COMPACT_ATOMS: atom_id res chain seq x y z
N MET A 1 -9.13 -16.16 -24.21
CA MET A 1 -8.59 -15.75 -22.90
C MET A 1 -8.04 -17.02 -22.26
N GLY A 2 -6.71 -17.11 -22.04
CA GLY A 2 -6.14 -18.25 -21.30
C GLY A 2 -6.59 -18.24 -19.84
N PRO A 3 -6.37 -19.33 -19.08
CA PRO A 3 -6.66 -19.32 -17.65
C PRO A 3 -5.90 -18.18 -16.98
N VAL A 4 -6.60 -17.37 -16.19
CA VAL A 4 -5.95 -16.39 -15.31
C VAL A 4 -5.17 -17.20 -14.28
N PRO A 5 -3.85 -16.99 -14.14
CA PRO A 5 -3.08 -17.66 -13.12
C PRO A 5 -3.68 -17.33 -11.74
N THR A 6 -4.09 -18.37 -11.01
CA THR A 6 -4.51 -18.24 -9.62
C THR A 6 -3.28 -17.95 -8.77
N VAL A 7 -3.28 -16.79 -8.11
CA VAL A 7 -2.34 -16.49 -7.03
C VAL A 7 -2.65 -17.44 -5.87
N ASN A 8 -1.69 -18.28 -5.51
CA ASN A 8 -1.78 -19.21 -4.39
C ASN A 8 -0.80 -18.74 -3.32
N LEU A 9 -1.27 -17.93 -2.38
CA LEU A 9 -0.51 -17.52 -1.20
C LEU A 9 -1.08 -18.29 -0.01
N ASP A 10 -0.20 -18.92 0.77
CA ASP A 10 -0.63 -19.48 2.05
C ASP A 10 -0.75 -18.38 3.12
N THR A 11 -1.26 -18.73 4.31
CA THR A 11 -1.46 -17.76 5.39
C THR A 11 -0.16 -17.11 5.86
N GLY A 12 0.97 -17.84 5.81
CA GLY A 12 2.28 -17.31 6.14
C GLY A 12 2.74 -16.29 5.10
N ASP A 13 2.62 -16.64 3.81
CA ASP A 13 2.97 -15.73 2.71
C ASP A 13 2.14 -14.42 2.78
N VAL A 14 0.85 -14.53 3.11
CA VAL A 14 -0.05 -13.37 3.28
C VAL A 14 0.42 -12.47 4.43
N ALA A 15 0.83 -13.05 5.55
CA ALA A 15 1.32 -12.31 6.71
C ALA A 15 2.65 -11.59 6.39
N GLU A 16 3.61 -12.30 5.81
CA GLU A 16 4.90 -11.70 5.41
C GLU A 16 4.72 -10.58 4.38
N LEU A 17 3.81 -10.76 3.42
CA LEU A 17 3.50 -9.72 2.45
C LEU A 17 2.87 -8.50 3.13
N ALA A 18 1.96 -8.68 4.08
CA ALA A 18 1.37 -7.57 4.82
C ALA A 18 2.44 -6.80 5.63
N GLU A 19 3.35 -7.51 6.29
CA GLU A 19 4.47 -6.90 7.03
C GLU A 19 5.41 -6.12 6.11
N LEU A 20 5.74 -6.67 4.94
CA LEU A 20 6.58 -5.98 3.95
C LEU A 20 5.90 -4.70 3.45
N LEU A 21 4.61 -4.75 3.13
CA LEU A 21 3.87 -3.58 2.66
C LEU A 21 3.77 -2.50 3.74
N GLN A 22 3.59 -2.89 5.01
CA GLN A 22 3.62 -1.97 6.14
C GLN A 22 5.01 -1.34 6.31
N PHE A 23 6.07 -2.14 6.23
CA PHE A 23 7.45 -1.63 6.26
C PHE A 23 7.70 -0.61 5.14
N LEU A 24 7.24 -0.89 3.92
CA LEU A 24 7.35 0.05 2.80
C LEU A 24 6.56 1.33 3.07
N HIS A 25 5.33 1.23 3.57
CA HIS A 25 4.53 2.40 3.94
C HIS A 25 5.30 3.31 4.93
N ASP A 26 5.89 2.73 5.97
CA ASP A 26 6.59 3.47 7.02
C ASP A 26 7.93 4.04 6.51
N TRP A 27 8.63 3.29 5.66
CA TRP A 27 9.84 3.77 4.99
C TRP A 27 9.55 4.98 4.09
N LEU A 28 8.46 4.96 3.32
CA LEU A 28 8.06 6.08 2.48
C LEU A 28 7.65 7.30 3.33
N ALA A 29 7.10 7.08 4.53
CA ALA A 29 6.75 8.16 5.46
C ALA A 29 7.98 8.89 6.04
N ALA A 30 9.12 8.21 6.14
CA ALA A 30 10.32 8.76 6.76
C ALA A 30 10.93 9.97 6.01
N ASP A 31 10.71 10.06 4.69
CA ASP A 31 11.19 11.19 3.87
C ASP A 31 10.27 11.46 2.66
N ALA A 32 9.05 11.90 2.96
CA ALA A 32 8.00 12.12 1.96
C ALA A 32 8.39 13.18 0.91
N ALA A 33 9.06 14.26 1.32
CA ALA A 33 9.41 15.36 0.42
C ALA A 33 10.43 14.94 -0.64
N ARG A 34 11.43 14.13 -0.25
CA ARG A 34 12.36 13.56 -1.23
C ARG A 34 11.59 12.63 -2.16
N LEU A 35 10.79 11.72 -1.63
CA LEU A 35 10.07 10.73 -2.41
C LEU A 35 9.12 11.36 -3.46
N ASP A 36 8.38 12.41 -3.11
CA ASP A 36 7.50 13.13 -4.06
C ASP A 36 8.28 13.66 -5.27
N THR A 37 9.50 14.15 -5.04
CA THR A 37 10.37 14.66 -6.11
C THR A 37 10.78 13.54 -7.06
N TRP A 38 11.15 12.37 -6.55
CA TRP A 38 11.54 11.21 -7.38
C TRP A 38 10.32 10.60 -8.10
N LEU A 39 9.21 10.45 -7.39
CA LEU A 39 7.98 9.86 -7.92
C LEU A 39 7.40 10.73 -9.04
N GLY A 40 7.40 12.05 -8.87
CA GLY A 40 6.97 12.98 -9.92
C GLY A 40 7.87 12.98 -11.16
N GLY A 41 9.11 12.53 -11.06
CA GLY A 41 10.00 12.31 -12.20
C GLY A 41 9.82 10.94 -12.88
N PHE A 42 9.36 9.94 -12.12
CA PHE A 42 9.13 8.58 -12.61
C PHE A 42 7.74 8.41 -13.24
N VAL A 43 6.71 8.99 -12.61
CA VAL A 43 5.34 8.97 -13.10
C VAL A 43 5.16 10.20 -13.98
N GLU A 44 5.25 10.03 -15.30
CA GLU A 44 5.06 11.10 -16.29
C GLU A 44 3.69 11.80 -16.16
N ASN A 45 2.75 11.21 -15.42
CA ASN A 45 1.45 11.77 -15.05
C ASN A 45 1.36 12.01 -13.54
N ARG A 46 1.28 13.27 -13.10
CA ARG A 46 1.16 13.67 -11.68
C ARG A 46 -0.13 13.22 -10.97
N ALA A 47 -0.95 12.37 -11.59
CA ALA A 47 -2.15 11.83 -10.95
C ALA A 47 -1.85 10.84 -9.80
N TYR A 48 -0.62 10.32 -9.72
CA TYR A 48 -0.20 9.40 -8.67
C TYR A 48 0.95 10.01 -7.85
N ASP A 49 0.65 10.44 -6.63
CA ASP A 49 1.60 11.02 -5.69
C ASP A 49 1.93 10.04 -4.55
N SER A 50 2.85 10.42 -3.67
CA SER A 50 3.23 9.55 -2.54
C SER A 50 2.07 9.32 -1.56
N VAL A 51 1.10 10.23 -1.52
CA VAL A 51 -0.10 10.10 -0.68
C VAL A 51 -0.99 8.98 -1.21
N ALA A 52 -1.25 8.98 -2.52
CA ALA A 52 -1.99 7.91 -3.19
C ALA A 52 -1.30 6.55 -3.02
N LEU A 53 0.03 6.51 -3.18
CA LEU A 53 0.82 5.29 -2.96
C LEU A 53 0.68 4.75 -1.53
N ARG A 54 0.79 5.62 -0.52
CA ARG A 54 0.65 5.21 0.89
C ARG A 54 -0.78 4.76 1.22
N ALA A 55 -1.79 5.37 0.61
CA ALA A 55 -3.18 4.96 0.76
C ALA A 55 -3.41 3.54 0.19
N ASP A 56 -2.85 3.25 -0.99
CA ASP A 56 -2.93 1.92 -1.60
C ASP A 56 -2.21 0.86 -0.75
N LEU A 57 -1.03 1.17 -0.21
CA LEU A 57 -0.32 0.28 0.71
C LEU A 57 -1.16 -0.03 1.95
N THR A 58 -1.76 0.99 2.57
CA THR A 58 -2.66 0.81 3.73
C THR A 58 -3.83 -0.10 3.39
N ARG A 59 -4.45 0.09 2.21
CA ARG A 59 -5.54 -0.76 1.72
C ARG A 59 -5.10 -2.20 1.54
N PHE A 60 -3.93 -2.46 0.98
CA PHE A 60 -3.44 -3.82 0.79
C PHE A 60 -3.08 -4.52 2.10
N VAL A 61 -2.46 -3.81 3.04
CA VAL A 61 -2.22 -4.34 4.40
C VAL A 61 -3.53 -4.78 5.04
N PHE A 62 -4.59 -3.96 4.95
CA PHE A 62 -5.93 -4.33 5.43
C PHE A 62 -6.51 -5.55 4.70
N LEU A 63 -6.46 -5.60 3.37
CA LEU A 63 -6.99 -6.72 2.58
C LEU A 63 -6.27 -8.05 2.88
N LEU A 64 -5.02 -7.99 3.29
CA LEU A 64 -4.22 -9.15 3.72
C LEU A 64 -4.43 -9.50 5.21
N GLY A 65 -5.24 -8.73 5.95
CA GLY A 65 -5.48 -8.95 7.38
C GLY A 65 -4.35 -8.47 8.30
N GLY A 66 -3.41 -7.67 7.78
CA GLY A 66 -2.31 -7.09 8.57
C GLY A 66 -2.70 -5.87 9.41
N SER A 67 -3.91 -5.34 9.21
CA SER A 67 -4.50 -4.30 10.07
C SER A 67 -6.01 -4.49 10.21
N ASP A 68 -6.58 -3.94 11.28
CA ASP A 68 -8.02 -3.93 11.54
C ASP A 68 -8.78 -2.84 10.73
N GLY A 69 -8.05 -2.03 9.97
CA GLY A 69 -8.61 -0.97 9.13
C GLY A 69 -8.94 0.32 9.86
N GLU A 70 -8.51 0.52 11.12
CA GLU A 70 -8.74 1.77 11.87
C GLU A 70 -8.31 3.01 11.05
N VAL A 71 -7.17 2.94 10.36
CA VAL A 71 -6.64 4.04 9.53
C VAL A 71 -7.49 4.29 8.26
N LEU A 72 -8.21 3.29 7.76
CA LEU A 72 -9.05 3.41 6.56
C LEU A 72 -10.47 3.90 6.87
N PHE A 73 -10.99 3.59 8.06
CA PHE A 73 -12.38 3.82 8.44
C PHE A 73 -12.55 4.77 9.64
N GLY A 74 -11.46 5.16 10.31
CA GLY A 74 -11.45 5.98 11.54
C GLY A 74 -11.90 7.44 11.40
N HIS A 75 -12.30 7.86 10.19
CA HIS A 75 -12.93 9.15 9.94
C HIS A 75 -14.45 9.08 9.74
N ALA A 76 -15.08 7.91 9.87
CA ALA A 76 -16.53 7.77 9.87
C ALA A 76 -17.09 7.89 11.30
N SER A 77 -17.02 9.08 11.88
CA SER A 77 -17.92 9.47 12.98
C SER A 77 -18.92 10.47 12.42
N GLU A 78 -20.17 9.97 12.27
CA GLU A 78 -21.45 10.63 11.94
C GLU A 78 -21.65 11.30 10.57
#